data_AF-A0A7S1FB05-F1
#
_entry.id   AF-A0A7S1FB05-F1
#
_cell.length_a   1.000
_cell.length_b   1.000
_cell.length_c   1.000
_cell.angle_alpha   90.00
_cell.angle_beta   90.00
_cell.angle_gamma   90.00
#
_symmetry.space_group_name_H-M   'P 1'
#
loop_
_entity.id
_entity.type
_entity.pdbx_description
1 polymer ?
#
loop_
_entity_poly.entity_id
_entity_poly.type
_entity_poly.pdbx_seq_one_letter_code
_entity_poly.pdbx_strand_id
1 'polypeptide(L)'
;KDAVRSQCKPPCACAMSWFASSTPNAENSAYQLAIDARKAQGYATQAQGMYDQQRQKGQTGQAAQGMIQGVLDAVGLGKPDPDAQAAEAYAGLMIQMNEVLKEWKAGKLHADDARSHCNQLMREMQSFGMINRPDLVDSKLMKKNINDQRKTEMQAEFHDLVSKRMRLRRQFSCC
;
A
#
# COMPACT_ATOMS: atom_id res chain seq x y z
N LYS A 1 -21.79 20.38 71.41
CA LYS A 1 -21.65 21.42 70.37
C LYS A 1 -20.15 21.62 70.18
N ASP A 2 -19.74 21.98 68.96
CA ASP A 2 -18.37 22.14 68.45
C ASP A 2 -17.79 20.94 67.71
N ALA A 3 -18.02 21.00 66.39
CA ALA A 3 -17.52 20.14 65.35
C ALA A 3 -16.13 20.60 64.91
N VAL A 4 -15.10 19.77 65.09
CA VAL A 4 -13.76 20.02 64.55
C VAL A 4 -13.69 19.44 63.13
N ARG A 5 -13.63 20.37 62.17
CA ARG A 5 -13.50 20.15 60.73
C ARG A 5 -12.31 19.26 60.38
N SER A 6 -12.59 18.19 59.64
CA SER A 6 -11.64 17.40 58.87
C SER A 6 -10.98 18.26 57.78
N GLN A 7 -9.65 18.35 57.81
CA GLN A 7 -8.85 18.95 56.74
C GLN A 7 -8.71 17.96 55.58
N CYS A 8 -9.61 18.05 54.59
CA CYS A 8 -9.37 17.47 53.28
C CYS A 8 -8.42 18.40 52.51
N LYS A 9 -7.20 17.91 52.20
CA LYS A 9 -6.32 18.52 51.20
C LYS A 9 -7.02 18.49 49.82
N PRO A 10 -7.05 19.58 49.06
CA PRO A 10 -7.49 19.54 47.66
C PRO A 10 -6.44 18.82 46.80
N PRO A 11 -6.85 18.06 45.77
CA PRO A 11 -5.92 17.50 44.80
C PRO A 11 -5.26 18.62 44.00
N CYS A 12 -3.98 18.40 43.70
CA CYS A 12 -3.10 19.24 42.89
C CYS A 12 -3.82 19.80 41.65
N ALA A 13 -4.14 21.09 41.69
CA ALA A 13 -4.41 21.88 40.51
C ALA A 13 -3.09 22.08 39.76
N CYS A 14 -2.71 21.13 38.89
CA CYS A 14 -1.75 21.43 37.84
C CYS A 14 -2.47 22.27 36.79
N ALA A 15 -2.03 23.52 36.73
CA ALA A 15 -2.56 24.58 35.88
C ALA A 15 -2.75 24.13 34.43
N MET A 16 -3.96 24.36 33.92
CA MET A 16 -4.21 24.44 32.49
C MET A 16 -3.38 25.60 31.93
N SER A 17 -2.21 25.25 31.40
CA SER A 17 -1.39 26.17 30.61
C SER A 17 -2.04 26.32 29.24
N TRP A 18 -2.53 27.54 29.06
CA TRP A 18 -2.87 28.25 27.85
C TRP A 18 -2.49 27.59 26.50
N PHE A 19 -3.50 27.56 25.64
CA PHE A 19 -3.42 27.55 24.19
C PHE A 19 -2.22 28.35 23.65
N ALA A 20 -1.20 27.64 23.17
CA ALA A 20 -0.37 28.11 22.08
C ALA A 20 -0.85 27.39 20.81
N SER A 21 -1.77 28.05 20.10
CA SER A 21 -2.20 27.70 18.76
C SER A 21 -0.99 27.65 17.83
N SER A 22 -0.39 26.47 17.69
CA SER A 22 0.52 26.18 16.59
C SER A 22 -0.36 25.90 15.37
N THR A 23 -0.63 26.95 14.59
CA THR A 23 -1.23 26.83 13.28
C THR A 23 -0.42 25.82 12.45
N PRO A 24 -0.99 24.71 11.97
CA PRO A 24 -0.34 23.94 10.94
C PRO A 24 -0.22 24.85 9.71
N ASN A 25 1.03 25.02 9.30
CA ASN A 25 1.46 25.80 8.16
C ASN A 25 0.61 25.46 6.91
N ALA A 26 -0.30 26.38 6.54
CA ALA A 26 -1.24 26.22 5.44
C ALA A 26 -0.61 26.50 4.07
N GLU A 27 0.69 26.78 4.01
CA GLU A 27 1.35 27.22 2.77
C GLU A 27 1.77 26.07 1.85
N ASN A 28 1.69 24.80 2.29
CA ASN A 28 2.12 23.66 1.45
C ASN A 28 0.99 22.97 0.65
N SER A 29 -0.27 23.38 0.81
CA SER A 29 -1.41 22.76 0.07
C SER A 29 -1.71 23.40 -1.29
N ALA A 30 -1.19 24.60 -1.58
CA ALA A 30 -1.51 25.29 -2.83
C ALA A 30 -0.70 24.77 -4.04
N TYR A 31 0.51 24.24 -3.83
CA TYR A 31 1.36 23.75 -4.92
C TYR A 31 0.98 22.35 -5.43
N GLN A 32 0.34 21.51 -4.61
CA GLN A 32 -0.01 20.14 -5.01
C GLN A 32 -1.22 20.09 -5.98
N LEU A 33 -2.18 21.02 -5.83
CA LEU A 33 -3.37 21.09 -6.69
C LEU A 33 -3.09 21.61 -8.12
N ALA A 34 -2.02 22.40 -8.31
CA ALA A 34 -1.64 22.89 -9.64
C ALA A 34 -0.92 21.83 -10.50
N ILE A 35 -0.30 20.82 -9.88
CA ILE A 35 0.37 19.71 -10.60
C ILE A 35 -0.67 18.70 -11.12
N ASP A 36 -1.74 18.45 -10.36
CA ASP A 36 -2.82 17.53 -10.76
C ASP A 36 -3.66 18.07 -11.93
N ALA A 37 -3.87 19.39 -12.01
CA ALA A 37 -4.66 20.00 -13.08
C ALA A 37 -4.01 19.90 -14.48
N ARG A 38 -2.68 19.82 -14.59
CA ARG A 38 -1.99 19.67 -15.89
C ARG A 38 -2.01 18.25 -16.46
N LYS A 39 -2.24 17.22 -15.65
CA LYS A 39 -2.33 15.83 -16.15
C LYS A 39 -3.68 15.49 -16.79
N ALA A 40 -4.73 16.26 -16.53
CA ALA A 40 -6.08 15.97 -17.03
C ALA A 40 -6.33 16.40 -18.49
N GLN A 41 -5.54 17.32 -19.05
CA GLN A 41 -5.82 17.91 -20.38
C GLN A 41 -5.04 17.30 -21.57
N GLY A 42 -4.18 16.30 -21.32
CA GLY A 42 -3.26 15.78 -22.36
C GLY A 42 -3.58 14.40 -22.96
N TYR A 43 -4.49 13.62 -22.40
CA TYR A 43 -4.59 12.18 -22.72
C TYR A 43 -5.86 11.74 -23.46
N ALA A 44 -6.67 12.66 -23.97
CA ALA A 44 -7.95 12.33 -24.59
C ALA A 44 -7.94 12.20 -26.13
N THR A 45 -6.82 12.42 -26.85
CA THR A 45 -6.88 12.54 -28.32
C THR A 45 -5.67 12.01 -29.08
N GLN A 46 -5.18 10.80 -28.75
CA GLN A 46 -4.23 10.11 -29.65
C GLN A 46 -4.21 8.57 -29.57
N ALA A 47 -5.20 7.93 -28.95
CA ALA A 47 -5.18 6.48 -28.72
C ALA A 47 -6.05 5.63 -29.67
N GLN A 48 -6.82 6.24 -30.59
CA GLN A 48 -7.77 5.50 -31.44
C GLN A 48 -7.23 5.07 -32.82
N GLY A 49 -5.99 5.39 -33.19
CA GLY A 49 -5.49 5.17 -34.56
C GLY A 49 -4.44 4.07 -34.77
N MET A 50 -3.78 3.55 -33.73
CA MET A 50 -2.58 2.69 -33.90
C MET A 50 -2.76 1.20 -33.59
N TYR A 51 -3.88 0.75 -33.02
CA TYR A 51 -4.05 -0.66 -32.65
C TYR A 51 -4.56 -1.58 -33.78
N ASP A 52 -4.97 -1.02 -34.94
CA ASP A 52 -5.53 -1.83 -36.03
C ASP A 52 -4.47 -2.27 -37.06
N GLN A 53 -3.36 -1.54 -37.20
CA GLN A 53 -2.36 -1.84 -38.24
C GLN A 53 -1.38 -2.98 -37.89
N GLN A 54 -1.44 -3.53 -36.67
CA GLN A 54 -0.55 -4.62 -36.26
C GLN A 54 -1.21 -6.02 -36.27
N ARG A 55 -2.51 -6.14 -36.61
CA ARG A 55 -3.18 -7.45 -36.71
C ARG A 55 -3.11 -8.12 -38.09
N GLN A 56 -2.67 -7.43 -39.15
CA GLN A 56 -2.75 -7.98 -40.52
C GLN A 56 -1.44 -8.52 -41.11
N LYS A 57 -0.28 -8.38 -40.46
CA LYS A 57 1.02 -8.82 -41.03
C LYS A 57 1.62 -10.10 -40.45
N GLY A 58 0.86 -10.88 -39.67
CA GLY A 58 1.37 -12.10 -39.01
C GLY A 58 0.80 -13.44 -39.49
N GLN A 59 -0.10 -13.45 -40.48
CA GLN A 59 -0.70 -14.69 -41.00
C GLN A 59 -0.19 -14.98 -42.40
N THR A 60 1.03 -15.51 -42.51
CA THR A 60 1.47 -16.41 -43.60
C THR A 60 2.93 -16.78 -43.35
N GLY A 61 3.17 -17.96 -42.75
CA GLY A 61 4.49 -18.60 -42.86
C GLY A 61 5.19 -19.19 -41.63
N GLN A 62 4.52 -19.48 -40.51
CA GLN A 62 5.18 -20.15 -39.36
C GLN A 62 4.36 -21.30 -38.77
N ALA A 63 3.89 -22.23 -39.61
CA ALA A 63 3.25 -23.46 -39.14
C ALA A 63 4.25 -24.56 -38.69
N ALA A 64 5.57 -24.34 -38.78
CA ALA A 64 6.57 -25.38 -38.49
C ALA A 64 7.63 -25.03 -37.43
N GLN A 65 7.67 -23.78 -36.93
CA GLN A 65 8.74 -23.33 -36.03
C GLN A 65 8.30 -23.04 -34.58
N GLY A 66 6.99 -23.16 -34.29
CA GLY A 66 6.41 -22.88 -32.96
C GLY A 66 6.37 -24.07 -31.99
N MET A 67 6.65 -25.30 -32.42
CA MET A 67 6.59 -26.48 -31.55
C MET A 67 7.86 -26.72 -30.73
N ILE A 68 9.03 -26.22 -31.17
CA ILE A 68 10.30 -26.48 -30.47
C ILE A 68 10.49 -25.54 -29.28
N GLN A 69 9.98 -24.31 -29.36
CA GLN A 69 10.10 -23.35 -28.27
C GLN A 69 9.33 -23.79 -27.00
N GLY A 70 8.20 -24.50 -27.16
CA GLY A 70 7.40 -24.99 -26.03
C GLY A 70 8.00 -26.19 -25.29
N VAL A 71 8.84 -26.99 -25.95
CA VAL A 71 9.46 -28.18 -25.33
C VAL A 71 10.72 -27.82 -24.54
N LEU A 72 11.48 -26.80 -24.94
CA LEU A 72 12.66 -26.35 -24.18
C LEU A 72 12.31 -25.70 -22.84
N ASP A 73 11.17 -25.01 -22.76
CA ASP A 73 10.65 -24.45 -21.51
C ASP A 73 10.17 -25.57 -20.56
N ALA A 74 9.56 -26.62 -21.11
CA ALA A 74 9.10 -27.79 -20.36
C ALA A 74 10.23 -28.67 -19.79
N VAL A 75 11.45 -28.58 -20.33
CA VAL A 75 12.62 -29.37 -19.89
C VAL A 75 13.48 -28.62 -18.86
N GLY A 76 13.08 -27.41 -18.43
CA GLY A 76 13.72 -26.72 -17.30
C GLY A 76 15.17 -26.27 -17.56
N LEU A 77 15.56 -26.13 -18.84
CA LEU A 77 16.91 -25.70 -19.22
C LEU A 77 17.04 -24.17 -19.42
N GLY A 78 15.95 -23.43 -19.31
CA GLY A 78 15.99 -21.97 -19.15
C GLY A 78 16.32 -21.64 -17.69
N LYS A 79 17.46 -20.98 -17.44
CA LYS A 79 17.72 -20.41 -16.11
C LYS A 79 16.53 -19.50 -15.75
N PRO A 80 15.87 -19.69 -14.59
CA PRO A 80 14.78 -18.83 -14.19
C PRO A 80 15.28 -17.38 -14.17
N ASP A 81 14.56 -16.50 -14.85
CA ASP A 81 14.85 -15.08 -14.85
C ASP A 81 14.77 -14.58 -13.39
N PRO A 82 15.89 -14.10 -12.80
CA PRO A 82 15.93 -13.69 -11.41
C PRO A 82 14.96 -12.53 -11.13
N ASP A 83 14.72 -11.65 -12.11
CA ASP A 83 13.76 -10.55 -11.98
C ASP A 83 12.33 -11.08 -11.94
N ALA A 84 12.02 -12.13 -12.72
CA ALA A 84 10.70 -12.74 -12.71
C ALA A 84 10.40 -13.44 -11.37
N GLN A 85 11.39 -14.11 -10.79
CA GLN A 85 11.25 -14.74 -9.48
C GLN A 85 11.10 -13.70 -8.36
N ALA A 86 11.88 -12.62 -8.39
CA ALA A 86 11.76 -11.52 -7.44
C ALA A 86 10.39 -10.84 -7.54
N ALA A 87 9.91 -10.57 -8.77
CA ALA A 87 8.59 -10.00 -9.01
C ALA A 87 7.45 -10.89 -8.47
N GLU A 88 7.57 -12.22 -8.64
CA GLU A 88 6.60 -13.17 -8.11
C GLU A 88 6.58 -13.21 -6.58
N ALA A 89 7.75 -13.24 -5.94
CA ALA A 89 7.86 -13.20 -4.49
C ALA A 89 7.30 -11.88 -3.91
N TYR A 90 7.64 -10.75 -4.53
CA TYR A 90 7.13 -9.43 -4.14
C TYR A 90 5.61 -9.34 -4.27
N ALA A 91 5.04 -9.81 -5.38
CA ALA A 91 3.59 -9.86 -5.57
C ALA A 91 2.93 -10.75 -4.50
N GLY A 92 3.56 -11.87 -4.14
CA GLY A 92 3.15 -12.74 -3.04
C GLY A 92 3.02 -12.01 -1.71
N LEU A 93 4.02 -11.19 -1.35
CA LEU A 93 4.00 -10.39 -0.13
C LEU A 93 2.89 -9.34 -0.13
N MET A 94 2.64 -8.68 -1.28
CA MET A 94 1.53 -7.73 -1.40
C MET A 94 0.16 -8.41 -1.22
N ILE A 95 0.00 -9.64 -1.72
CA ILE A 95 -1.23 -10.42 -1.53
C ILE A 95 -1.42 -10.76 -0.05
N GLN A 96 -0.37 -11.22 0.64
CA GLN A 96 -0.43 -11.51 2.08
C GLN A 96 -0.77 -10.25 2.89
N MET A 97 -0.19 -9.10 2.53
CA MET A 97 -0.50 -7.83 3.20
C MET A 97 -1.99 -7.46 3.05
N ASN A 98 -2.57 -7.68 1.86
CA ASN A 98 -4.00 -7.47 1.62
C ASN A 98 -4.88 -8.38 2.48
N GLU A 99 -4.48 -9.64 2.68
CA GLU A 99 -5.20 -10.60 3.54
C GLU A 99 -5.17 -10.16 5.01
N VAL A 100 -4.00 -9.79 5.54
CA VAL A 100 -3.84 -9.28 6.90
C VAL A 100 -4.74 -8.05 7.14
N LEU A 101 -4.77 -7.11 6.21
CA LEU A 101 -5.63 -5.92 6.30
C LEU A 101 -7.12 -6.26 6.26
N LYS A 102 -7.51 -7.25 5.44
CA LYS A 102 -8.90 -7.74 5.40
C LYS A 102 -9.30 -8.42 6.71
N GLU A 103 -8.44 -9.25 7.29
CA GLU A 103 -8.71 -9.90 8.58
C GLU A 103 -8.82 -8.90 9.72
N TRP A 104 -7.95 -7.89 9.73
CA TRP A 104 -8.05 -6.79 10.68
C TRP A 104 -9.35 -6.01 10.54
N LYS A 105 -9.74 -5.64 9.30
CA LYS A 105 -11.01 -4.95 9.04
C LYS A 105 -12.23 -5.78 9.44
N ALA A 106 -12.15 -7.10 9.27
CA ALA A 106 -13.18 -8.02 9.70
C ALA A 106 -13.22 -8.23 11.23
N GLY A 107 -12.28 -7.64 11.99
CA GLY A 107 -12.16 -7.81 13.43
C GLY A 107 -11.63 -9.18 13.85
N LYS A 108 -11.11 -9.98 12.92
CA LYS A 108 -10.54 -11.31 13.19
C LYS A 108 -9.11 -11.23 13.76
N LEU A 109 -8.38 -10.17 13.41
CA LEU A 109 -7.01 -9.94 13.84
C LEU A 109 -6.92 -8.65 14.66
N HIS A 110 -6.27 -8.70 15.82
CA HIS A 110 -6.09 -7.53 16.68
C HIS A 110 -5.17 -6.50 16.00
N ALA A 111 -5.41 -5.21 16.27
CA ALA A 111 -4.71 -4.11 15.57
C ALA A 111 -3.18 -4.13 15.77
N ASP A 112 -2.70 -4.53 16.96
CA ASP A 112 -1.25 -4.62 17.21
C ASP A 112 -0.58 -5.78 16.45
N ASP A 113 -1.25 -6.93 16.34
CA ASP A 113 -0.74 -8.09 15.60
C ASP A 113 -0.77 -7.84 14.10
N ALA A 114 -1.88 -7.29 13.59
CA ALA A 114 -2.01 -6.87 12.21
C ALA A 114 -0.90 -5.89 11.81
N ARG A 115 -0.62 -4.89 12.67
CA ARG A 115 0.46 -3.93 12.42
C ARG A 115 1.83 -4.63 12.43
N SER A 116 2.07 -5.52 13.38
CA SER A 116 3.33 -6.27 13.46
C SER A 116 3.58 -7.06 12.17
N HIS A 117 2.55 -7.77 11.68
CA HIS A 117 2.61 -8.53 10.44
C HIS A 117 2.83 -7.63 9.22
N CYS A 118 2.05 -6.54 9.07
CA CYS A 118 2.24 -5.60 7.96
C CYS A 118 3.65 -4.98 7.98
N ASN A 119 4.19 -4.63 9.15
CA ASN A 119 5.55 -4.10 9.27
C ASN A 119 6.63 -5.12 8.90
N GLN A 120 6.42 -6.41 9.21
CA GLN A 120 7.32 -7.47 8.77
C GLN A 120 7.27 -7.61 7.25
N LEU A 121 6.08 -7.73 6.67
CA LEU A 121 5.89 -7.85 5.22
C LEU A 121 6.49 -6.67 4.46
N MET A 122 6.33 -5.43 4.96
CA MET A 122 6.96 -4.25 4.34
C MET A 122 8.50 -4.30 4.40
N ARG A 123 9.09 -4.80 5.48
CA ARG A 123 10.56 -4.97 5.57
C ARG A 123 11.06 -6.01 4.58
N GLU A 124 10.32 -7.11 4.42
CA GLU A 124 10.62 -8.13 3.42
C GLU A 124 10.47 -7.56 2.00
N MET A 125 9.41 -6.80 1.71
CA MET A 125 9.24 -6.11 0.42
C MET A 125 10.40 -5.15 0.12
N GLN A 126 10.88 -4.40 1.13
CA GLN A 126 12.03 -3.50 0.98
C GLN A 126 13.35 -4.25 0.72
N SER A 127 13.48 -5.49 1.17
CA SER A 127 14.69 -6.30 0.96
C SER A 127 14.93 -6.69 -0.50
N PHE A 128 13.88 -6.69 -1.33
CA PHE A 128 14.01 -6.93 -2.78
C PHE A 128 14.64 -5.76 -3.54
N GLY A 129 14.73 -4.57 -2.94
CA GLY A 129 15.29 -3.39 -3.60
C GLY A 129 14.45 -2.88 -4.77
N MET A 130 15.11 -2.38 -5.82
CA MET A 130 14.44 -1.89 -7.02
C MET A 130 14.21 -3.04 -8.00
N ILE A 131 12.94 -3.35 -8.27
CA ILE A 131 12.56 -4.37 -9.26
C ILE A 131 12.65 -3.75 -10.66
N ASN A 132 13.50 -4.31 -11.53
CA ASN A 132 13.73 -3.79 -12.89
C ASN A 132 12.48 -3.88 -13.78
N ARG A 133 11.60 -4.85 -13.51
CA ARG A 133 10.43 -5.20 -14.31
C ARG A 133 9.12 -5.09 -13.52
N PRO A 134 8.62 -3.87 -13.27
CA PRO A 134 7.37 -3.67 -12.52
C PRO A 134 6.14 -4.23 -13.27
N ASP A 135 6.21 -4.37 -14.60
CA ASP A 135 5.17 -4.97 -15.45
C ASP A 135 4.81 -6.39 -15.02
N LEU A 136 5.79 -7.18 -14.59
CA LEU A 136 5.59 -8.55 -14.13
C LEU A 136 4.84 -8.59 -12.81
N VAL A 137 5.17 -7.69 -11.88
CA VAL A 137 4.49 -7.55 -10.60
C VAL A 137 3.02 -7.19 -10.84
N ASP A 138 2.77 -6.18 -11.67
CA ASP A 138 1.42 -5.72 -11.98
C ASP A 138 0.58 -6.82 -12.65
N SER A 139 1.16 -7.56 -13.60
CA SER A 139 0.48 -8.71 -14.22
C SER A 139 0.07 -9.77 -13.20
N LYS A 140 0.94 -10.07 -12.23
CA LYS A 140 0.65 -11.06 -11.16
C LYS A 140 -0.40 -10.54 -10.18
N LEU A 141 -0.36 -9.26 -9.82
CA LEU A 141 -1.33 -8.62 -8.94
C LEU A 141 -2.72 -8.52 -9.60
N MET A 142 -2.79 -8.20 -10.90
CA MET A 142 -4.04 -8.18 -11.65
C MET A 142 -4.73 -9.54 -11.68
N LYS A 143 -3.96 -10.65 -11.80
CA LYS A 143 -4.50 -12.02 -11.70
C LYS A 143 -5.18 -12.30 -10.34
N LYS A 144 -4.81 -11.56 -9.30
CA LYS A 144 -5.39 -11.64 -7.96
C LYS A 144 -6.38 -10.52 -7.66
N ASN A 145 -6.79 -9.77 -8.68
CA ASN A 145 -7.72 -8.65 -8.58
C ASN A 145 -7.21 -7.53 -7.63
N ILE A 146 -5.88 -7.34 -7.59
CA ILE A 146 -5.24 -6.22 -6.90
C ILE A 146 -4.82 -5.21 -7.98
N ASN A 147 -5.75 -4.33 -8.33
CA ASN A 147 -5.49 -3.21 -9.23
C ASN A 147 -4.88 -2.01 -8.47
N ASP A 148 -4.53 -0.94 -9.18
CA ASP A 148 -3.91 0.25 -8.57
C ASP A 148 -4.83 0.95 -7.57
N GLN A 149 -6.14 0.91 -7.80
CA GLN A 149 -7.12 1.38 -6.83
C GLN A 149 -7.01 0.60 -5.51
N ARG A 150 -6.97 -0.74 -5.57
CA ARG A 150 -6.84 -1.58 -4.38
C ARG A 150 -5.49 -1.36 -3.69
N LYS A 151 -4.40 -1.14 -4.43
CA LYS A 151 -3.10 -0.77 -3.84
C LYS A 151 -3.21 0.54 -3.05
N THR A 152 -3.90 1.54 -3.58
CA THR A 152 -4.15 2.83 -2.92
C THR A 152 -4.98 2.65 -1.66
N GLU A 153 -6.05 1.84 -1.72
CA GLU A 153 -6.86 1.48 -0.55
C GLU A 153 -6.03 0.76 0.52
N MET A 154 -5.21 -0.22 0.14
CA MET A 154 -4.32 -0.93 1.07
C MET A 154 -3.36 0.02 1.78
N GLN A 155 -2.80 1.01 1.07
CA GLN A 155 -1.96 2.03 1.68
C GLN A 155 -2.74 2.88 2.69
N ALA A 156 -3.94 3.34 2.33
CA ALA A 156 -4.81 4.09 3.23
C ALA A 156 -5.22 3.27 4.48
N GLU A 157 -5.55 2.00 4.30
CA GLU A 157 -5.88 1.05 5.36
C GLU A 157 -4.71 0.84 6.32
N PHE A 158 -3.50 0.68 5.77
CA PHE A 158 -2.29 0.56 6.57
C PHE A 158 -1.99 1.86 7.35
N HIS A 159 -2.16 3.03 6.74
CA HIS A 159 -2.01 4.31 7.45
C HIS A 159 -3.04 4.48 8.58
N ASP A 160 -4.29 4.06 8.39
CA ASP A 160 -5.32 4.07 9.45
C ASP A 160 -4.94 3.12 10.60
N LEU A 161 -4.47 1.91 10.28
CA LEU A 161 -4.01 0.92 11.26
C LEU A 161 -2.88 1.49 12.13
N VAL A 162 -1.89 2.16 11.52
CA VAL A 162 -0.79 2.80 12.25
C VAL A 162 -1.28 3.98 13.11
N SER A 163 -2.21 4.78 12.57
CA SER A 163 -2.73 5.97 13.25
C SER A 163 -3.61 5.66 14.46
N LYS A 164 -4.42 4.61 14.41
CA LYS A 164 -5.36 4.24 15.50
C LYS A 164 -4.68 3.97 16.85
N ARG A 165 -3.45 3.46 16.88
CA ARG A 165 -2.68 3.26 18.12
C ARG A 165 -2.42 4.56 18.89
N MET A 166 -2.26 5.68 18.17
CA MET A 166 -2.01 6.97 18.79
C MET A 166 -3.20 7.46 19.63
N ARG A 167 -4.44 7.08 19.25
CA ARG A 167 -5.65 7.50 19.95
C ARG A 167 -5.88 6.71 21.23
N LEU A 168 -5.67 5.38 21.19
CA LEU A 168 -5.90 4.53 22.36
C LEU A 168 -4.89 4.79 23.50
N ARG A 169 -3.63 5.11 23.18
CA ARG A 169 -2.62 5.42 24.21
C ARG A 169 -2.88 6.73 24.96
N ARG A 170 -3.59 7.69 24.37
CA ARG A 170 -3.88 8.97 25.06
C ARG A 170 -5.04 8.87 26.06
N GLN A 171 -5.91 7.87 25.96
CA GLN A 171 -7.06 7.75 26.87
C GLN A 171 -6.71 7.17 28.24
N PHE A 172 -5.60 6.43 28.38
CA PHE A 172 -5.23 5.76 29.63
C PHE A 172 -4.23 6.54 30.50
N SER A 173 -3.86 7.77 30.15
CA SER A 173 -2.81 8.53 30.86
C SER A 173 -3.33 9.57 31.87
N CYS A 174 -4.62 9.60 32.19
CA CYS A 174 -5.23 10.62 33.05
C CYS A 174 -5.85 10.09 34.36
N CYS A 175 -5.45 8.92 34.85
CA CYS A 175 -5.89 8.40 36.15
C CYS A 175 -4.73 8.28 37.12
#